data_AF-A0A9D8HSA0-F1
#
_entry.id   AF-A0A9D8HSA0-F1
#
_cell.length_a   1.000
_cell.length_b   1.000
_cell.length_c   1.000
_cell.angle_alpha   90.00
_cell.angle_beta   90.00
_cell.angle_gamma   90.00
#
_symmetry.space_group_name_H-M   'P 1'
#
loop_
_entity.id
_entity.type
_entity.pdbx_description
1 polymer ?
#
loop_
_entity_poly.entity_id
_entity_poly.type
_entity_poly.pdbx_seq_one_letter_code
_entity_poly.pdbx_strand_id
1 'polypeptide(L)'
;MYSYPDQQDCYFIKGLKLKKSIIIQICILALSLSILFTGCNNGAYQQSANISEEQLSPDSNIESVQETGQDEKENTTVSAEDYLANVKIEIITVDKAYEIYSSDKEYLFVDVRNEGEYNRSHIKGAILIPVKEIEANLDKIPKDKIIVVYCNGKGCEKSSKAAKILVHNGYPRVYGVGGLGIYEWIDKGYPVE
;
A
#
# COMPACT_ATOMS: atom_id res chain seq x y z
N MET A 1 -20.26 -17.57 -1.30
CA MET A 1 -19.23 -18.62 -1.45
C MET A 1 -18.28 -18.14 -2.53
N TYR A 2 -17.31 -17.30 -2.17
CA TYR A 2 -16.36 -16.75 -3.14
C TYR A 2 -15.21 -17.74 -3.31
N SER A 3 -15.24 -18.39 -4.48
CA SER A 3 -14.20 -19.28 -4.97
C SER A 3 -12.97 -18.45 -5.29
N TYR A 4 -11.90 -18.62 -4.53
CA TYR A 4 -10.58 -18.16 -4.96
C TYR A 4 -10.15 -18.97 -6.19
N PRO A 5 -9.67 -18.34 -7.27
CA PRO A 5 -9.11 -19.08 -8.39
C PRO A 5 -7.80 -19.76 -7.96
N ASP A 6 -7.70 -21.00 -8.44
CA ASP A 6 -6.63 -22.00 -8.35
C ASP A 6 -5.21 -21.42 -8.09
N GLN A 7 -4.65 -21.78 -6.94
CA GLN A 7 -3.22 -21.60 -6.63
C GLN A 7 -2.41 -22.70 -7.35
N GLN A 8 -2.20 -22.54 -8.65
CA GLN A 8 -1.15 -23.26 -9.37
C GLN A 8 -0.14 -22.25 -9.87
N ASP A 9 0.75 -21.82 -8.97
CA ASP A 9 2.15 -21.44 -9.28
C ASP A 9 2.92 -21.08 -7.99
N CYS A 10 2.63 -21.76 -6.87
CA CYS A 10 3.54 -21.79 -5.73
C CYS A 10 4.56 -22.91 -5.98
N TYR A 11 5.66 -22.61 -6.69
CA TYR A 11 6.79 -23.52 -6.79
C TYR A 11 7.49 -23.67 -5.44
N PHE A 12 6.96 -24.57 -4.65
CA PHE A 12 7.59 -25.12 -3.47
C PHE A 12 8.55 -26.22 -3.92
N ILE A 13 9.75 -25.86 -4.37
CA ILE A 13 10.79 -26.86 -4.67
C ILE A 13 11.37 -27.35 -3.33
N LYS A 14 10.66 -28.28 -2.70
CA LYS A 14 11.18 -29.06 -1.57
C LYS A 14 12.23 -30.06 -2.08
N GLY A 15 13.47 -29.84 -1.68
CA GLY A 15 14.40 -30.90 -1.26
C GLY A 15 14.84 -31.93 -2.30
N LEU A 16 15.46 -31.50 -3.41
CA LEU A 16 16.31 -32.39 -4.21
C LEU A 16 17.77 -32.25 -3.75
N LYS A 17 18.34 -33.28 -3.10
CA LYS A 17 19.79 -33.34 -2.82
C LYS A 17 20.54 -33.70 -4.10
N LEU A 18 20.78 -32.70 -4.95
CA LEU A 18 21.64 -32.85 -6.13
C LEU A 18 23.11 -32.95 -5.71
N LYS A 19 23.80 -33.99 -6.18
CA LYS A 19 25.26 -34.13 -5.96
C LYS A 19 25.98 -32.96 -6.65
N LYS A 20 27.05 -32.44 -6.04
CA LYS A 20 27.85 -31.32 -6.57
C LYS A 20 28.26 -31.48 -8.04
N SER A 21 28.46 -32.72 -8.51
CA SER A 21 28.75 -33.03 -9.91
C SER A 21 27.64 -32.62 -10.89
N ILE A 22 26.38 -32.73 -10.48
CA ILE A 22 25.20 -32.46 -11.34
C ILE A 22 24.99 -30.95 -11.49
N ILE A 23 25.27 -30.17 -10.43
CA ILE A 23 25.17 -28.71 -10.46
C ILE A 23 26.20 -28.10 -11.45
N ILE A 24 27.43 -28.63 -11.45
CA ILE A 24 28.49 -28.18 -12.37
C ILE A 24 28.11 -28.47 -13.84
N GLN A 25 27.49 -29.62 -14.11
CA GLN A 25 27.04 -29.98 -15.47
C GLN A 25 25.88 -29.09 -15.97
N ILE A 26 24.97 -28.69 -15.09
CA ILE A 26 23.87 -27.77 -15.44
C ILE A 26 24.41 -26.36 -15.75
N CYS A 27 25.39 -25.88 -14.99
CA CYS A 27 26.02 -24.57 -15.25
C CYS A 27 26.76 -24.52 -16.60
N ILE A 28 27.39 -25.61 -17.03
CA ILE A 28 28.11 -25.68 -18.32
C ILE A 28 27.13 -25.65 -19.50
N LEU A 29 25.96 -26.29 -19.39
CA LEU A 29 24.93 -26.31 -20.44
C LEU A 29 24.19 -24.98 -20.57
N ALA A 30 24.04 -24.21 -19.48
CA ALA A 30 23.40 -22.89 -19.51
C ALA A 30 24.26 -21.82 -20.22
N LEU A 31 25.58 -21.96 -20.22
CA LEU A 31 26.50 -21.01 -20.87
C LEU A 31 26.55 -21.17 -22.41
N SER A 32 26.06 -22.28 -22.96
CA SER A 32 26.07 -22.53 -24.41
C SER A 32 24.82 -22.05 -25.16
N LEU A 33 23.79 -21.51 -24.49
CA LEU A 33 22.53 -21.11 -25.12
C LEU A 33 22.36 -19.58 -25.28
N SER A 34 23.46 -18.84 -25.48
CA SER A 34 23.42 -17.38 -25.70
C SER A 34 23.92 -16.93 -27.08
N ILE A 35 24.12 -17.85 -28.02
CA ILE A 35 24.58 -17.52 -29.38
C ILE A 35 23.48 -17.79 -30.40
N LEU A 36 22.39 -17.04 -30.36
CA LEU A 36 21.53 -16.77 -31.53
C LEU A 36 20.73 -15.48 -31.27
N PHE A 37 21.40 -14.33 -31.34
CA PHE A 37 20.75 -13.05 -31.61
C PHE A 37 21.65 -12.24 -32.55
N THR A 38 21.31 -12.28 -33.85
CA THR A 38 21.73 -11.24 -34.79
C THR A 38 20.55 -10.91 -35.68
N GLY A 39 20.09 -9.67 -35.59
CA GLY A 39 19.06 -9.11 -36.46
C GLY A 39 18.90 -7.61 -36.26
N CYS A 40 19.81 -6.82 -36.85
CA CYS A 40 19.65 -5.38 -37.06
C CYS A 40 18.53 -5.12 -38.10
N ASN A 41 17.77 -4.02 -37.99
CA ASN A 41 18.14 -2.74 -38.62
C ASN A 41 17.02 -1.68 -38.50
N ASN A 42 17.48 -0.45 -38.62
CA ASN A 42 16.81 0.84 -38.57
C ASN A 42 15.83 1.06 -39.73
N GLY A 43 14.70 1.71 -39.40
CA GLY A 43 13.82 2.38 -40.36
C GLY A 43 13.55 3.79 -39.87
N ALA A 44 14.31 4.75 -40.38
CA ALA A 44 13.97 6.16 -40.33
C ALA A 44 12.82 6.43 -41.30
N TYR A 45 11.81 7.21 -40.89
CA TYR A 45 11.10 8.09 -41.81
C TYR A 45 10.43 9.25 -41.07
N GLN A 46 10.51 10.43 -41.68
CA GLN A 46 10.18 11.74 -41.12
C GLN A 46 8.69 12.11 -41.24
N GLN A 47 8.29 13.00 -40.33
CA GLN A 47 7.51 14.23 -40.49
C GLN A 47 6.64 14.44 -41.75
N SER A 48 5.34 14.67 -41.52
CA SER A 48 4.55 15.76 -42.13
C SER A 48 3.41 16.09 -41.14
N ALA A 49 3.37 17.30 -40.58
CA ALA A 49 2.68 18.47 -41.12
C ALA A 49 1.19 18.21 -41.39
N ASN A 50 0.31 18.75 -40.53
CA ASN A 50 -0.67 19.73 -40.97
C ASN A 50 -1.29 20.47 -39.77
N ILE A 51 -1.09 21.78 -39.81
CA ILE A 51 -1.86 22.82 -39.14
C ILE A 51 -3.12 23.03 -39.98
N SER A 52 -4.26 23.13 -39.31
CA SER A 52 -5.39 23.91 -39.80
C SER A 52 -5.95 24.69 -38.60
N GLU A 53 -5.55 25.96 -38.53
CA GLU A 53 -6.34 27.00 -37.87
C GLU A 53 -7.58 27.28 -38.73
N GLU A 54 -8.74 27.39 -38.11
CA GLU A 54 -9.76 28.38 -38.48
C GLU A 54 -10.55 28.71 -37.20
N GLN A 55 -10.28 29.88 -36.59
CA GLN A 55 -11.20 31.05 -36.45
C GLN A 55 -12.50 30.72 -35.67
N LEU A 56 -13.02 31.51 -34.72
CA LEU A 56 -12.92 32.93 -34.42
C LEU A 56 -13.48 33.12 -32.98
N SER A 57 -13.07 34.21 -32.35
CA SER A 57 -13.33 34.65 -30.98
C SER A 57 -14.73 35.32 -30.78
N PRO A 58 -14.92 36.21 -29.79
CA PRO A 58 -15.69 36.00 -28.56
C PRO A 58 -16.97 36.87 -28.50
N ASP A 59 -17.89 36.56 -27.58
CA ASP A 59 -18.85 37.50 -26.96
C ASP A 59 -19.91 36.66 -26.22
N SER A 60 -20.58 37.08 -25.15
CA SER A 60 -20.50 38.23 -24.25
C SER A 60 -21.60 37.99 -23.20
N ASN A 61 -21.53 38.73 -22.09
CA ASN A 61 -22.62 39.02 -21.16
C ASN A 61 -22.96 37.98 -20.09
N ILE A 62 -22.39 38.21 -18.90
CA ILE A 62 -23.24 38.33 -17.70
C ILE A 62 -22.94 39.70 -17.07
N GLU A 63 -23.95 40.55 -17.16
CA GLU A 63 -24.01 41.89 -16.58
C GLU A 63 -24.43 41.78 -15.09
N SER A 64 -23.67 42.48 -14.25
CA SER A 64 -24.07 43.16 -13.01
C SER A 64 -25.20 42.59 -12.13
N VAL A 65 -24.85 42.20 -10.90
CA VAL A 65 -25.60 42.65 -9.71
C VAL A 65 -24.61 43.00 -8.60
N GLN A 66 -24.88 44.14 -7.97
CA GLN A 66 -24.04 44.88 -7.03
C GLN A 66 -23.93 44.25 -5.64
N GLU A 67 -22.86 44.65 -4.97
CA GLU A 67 -22.49 44.44 -3.57
C GLU A 67 -23.62 44.69 -2.58
N THR A 68 -23.75 43.80 -1.60
CA THR A 68 -23.93 44.22 -0.21
C THR A 68 -23.01 43.36 0.65
N GLY A 69 -22.16 44.02 1.44
CA GLY A 69 -21.14 43.38 2.25
C GLY A 69 -21.72 42.64 3.45
N GLN A 70 -21.07 41.54 3.80
CA GLN A 70 -20.99 41.03 5.17
C GLN A 70 -19.69 40.25 5.30
N ASP A 71 -18.82 40.75 6.17
CA ASP A 71 -17.62 40.06 6.65
C ASP A 71 -18.03 38.71 7.28
N GLU A 72 -17.81 37.61 6.57
CA GLU A 72 -17.73 36.29 7.16
C GLU A 72 -16.50 35.55 6.62
N LYS A 73 -15.78 34.97 7.58
CA LYS A 73 -14.50 34.30 7.41
C LYS A 73 -14.57 33.26 6.30
N GLU A 74 -13.52 33.22 5.49
CA GLU A 74 -13.19 32.17 4.54
C GLU A 74 -13.12 30.81 5.26
N ASN A 75 -14.28 30.18 5.44
CA ASN A 75 -14.40 28.79 5.87
C ASN A 75 -14.22 27.94 4.61
N THR A 76 -12.96 27.73 4.23
CA THR A 76 -12.62 26.72 3.23
C THR A 76 -13.02 25.37 3.82
N THR A 77 -14.17 24.84 3.41
CA THR A 77 -14.56 23.44 3.61
C THR A 77 -13.62 22.57 2.79
N VAL A 78 -12.37 22.44 3.23
CA VAL A 78 -11.46 21.43 2.72
C VAL A 78 -12.04 20.10 3.20
N SER A 79 -12.37 19.22 2.27
CA SER A 79 -12.93 17.92 2.59
C SER A 79 -11.97 17.16 3.52
N ALA A 80 -12.50 16.35 4.44
CA ALA A 80 -11.67 15.52 5.32
C ALA A 80 -10.74 14.62 4.48
N GLU A 81 -11.20 14.22 3.30
CA GLU A 81 -10.45 13.49 2.29
C GLU A 81 -9.22 14.27 1.77
N ASP A 82 -9.35 15.55 1.45
CA ASP A 82 -8.24 16.40 0.97
C ASP A 82 -7.19 16.66 2.05
N TYR A 83 -7.62 16.76 3.31
CA TYR A 83 -6.67 16.86 4.42
C TYR A 83 -5.91 15.54 4.65
N LEU A 84 -6.60 14.39 4.61
CA LEU A 84 -5.93 13.08 4.74
C LEU A 84 -4.98 12.78 3.57
N ALA A 85 -5.16 13.40 2.40
CA ALA A 85 -4.24 13.27 1.29
C ALA A 85 -2.82 13.76 1.67
N ASN A 86 -2.72 14.82 2.47
CA ASN A 86 -1.46 15.49 2.84
C ASN A 86 -0.84 15.00 4.16
N VAL A 87 -1.54 14.13 4.91
CA VAL A 87 -0.99 13.56 6.15
C VAL A 87 0.18 12.64 5.82
N LYS A 88 1.38 13.05 6.25
CA LYS A 88 2.59 12.23 6.18
C LYS A 88 2.51 11.11 7.22
N ILE A 89 2.68 9.87 6.75
CA ILE A 89 2.73 8.67 7.57
C ILE A 89 4.05 7.96 7.38
N GLU A 90 4.44 7.16 8.36
CA GLU A 90 5.57 6.25 8.25
C GLU A 90 5.08 4.85 7.89
N ILE A 91 5.52 4.34 6.74
CA ILE A 91 5.29 2.96 6.32
C ILE A 91 6.56 2.16 6.59
N ILE A 92 6.41 1.07 7.33
CA ILE A 92 7.52 0.19 7.73
C ILE A 92 7.39 -1.18 7.07
N THR A 93 8.51 -1.91 7.00
CA THR A 93 8.55 -3.30 6.54
C THR A 93 7.98 -4.25 7.59
N VAL A 94 7.66 -5.48 7.17
CA VAL A 94 7.22 -6.54 8.09
C VAL A 94 8.31 -6.87 9.11
N ASP A 95 9.60 -6.88 8.71
CA ASP A 95 10.70 -7.10 9.66
C ASP A 95 10.81 -5.99 10.69
N LYS A 96 10.64 -4.73 10.27
CA LYS A 96 10.64 -3.61 11.21
C LYS A 96 9.46 -3.68 12.18
N ALA A 97 8.29 -4.10 11.71
CA ALA A 97 7.15 -4.36 12.57
C ALA A 97 7.48 -5.48 13.57
N TYR A 98 8.14 -6.55 13.13
CA TYR A 98 8.57 -7.64 14.02
C TYR A 98 9.64 -7.21 15.04
N GLU A 99 10.54 -6.29 14.68
CA GLU A 99 11.47 -5.66 15.64
C GLU A 99 10.71 -4.90 16.74
N ILE A 100 9.63 -4.17 16.40
CA ILE A 100 8.78 -3.50 17.39
C ILE A 100 8.09 -4.55 18.28
N TYR A 101 7.51 -5.58 17.67
CA TYR A 101 6.86 -6.69 18.37
C TYR A 101 7.77 -7.39 19.36
N SER A 102 9.04 -7.57 19.01
CA SER A 102 10.02 -8.30 19.83
C SER A 102 10.79 -7.40 20.80
N SER A 103 10.41 -6.13 20.92
CA SER A 103 11.08 -5.15 21.78
C SER A 103 10.42 -5.01 23.15
N ASP A 104 11.13 -4.46 24.13
CA ASP A 104 10.60 -4.12 25.45
C ASP A 104 9.72 -2.84 25.46
N LYS A 105 9.35 -2.31 24.29
CA LYS A 105 8.55 -1.09 24.19
C LYS A 105 7.07 -1.39 24.36
N GLU A 106 6.32 -0.40 24.83
CA GLU A 106 4.86 -0.49 24.82
C GLU A 106 4.29 -0.23 23.42
N TYR A 107 3.65 -1.24 22.86
CA TYR A 107 3.04 -1.19 21.53
C TYR A 107 1.62 -1.75 21.53
N LEU A 108 0.90 -1.47 20.45
CA LEU A 108 -0.37 -2.10 20.10
C LEU A 108 -0.40 -2.36 18.60
N PHE A 109 -0.60 -3.63 18.23
CA PHE A 109 -0.91 -4.01 16.85
C PHE A 109 -2.41 -3.92 16.61
N VAL A 110 -2.80 -3.31 15.49
CA VAL A 110 -4.20 -3.13 15.10
C VAL A 110 -4.41 -3.73 13.71
N ASP A 111 -5.22 -4.77 13.65
CA ASP A 111 -5.67 -5.37 12.40
C ASP A 111 -6.84 -4.54 11.85
N VAL A 112 -6.64 -3.93 10.68
CA VAL A 112 -7.64 -3.06 10.05
C VAL A 112 -8.42 -3.74 8.93
N ARG A 113 -8.36 -5.08 8.88
CA ARG A 113 -9.11 -5.94 7.97
C ARG A 113 -10.53 -6.17 8.46
N ASN A 114 -11.27 -7.06 7.78
CA ASN A 114 -12.59 -7.48 8.26
C ASN A 114 -12.49 -8.61 9.29
N GLU A 115 -13.56 -8.81 10.06
CA GLU A 115 -13.63 -9.81 11.13
C GLU A 115 -13.34 -11.23 10.64
N GLY A 116 -13.86 -11.62 9.47
CA GLY A 116 -13.59 -12.94 8.91
C GLY A 116 -12.12 -13.14 8.56
N GLU A 117 -11.40 -12.09 8.15
CA GLU A 117 -9.95 -12.13 7.89
C GLU A 117 -9.16 -12.28 9.20
N TYR A 118 -9.54 -11.53 10.23
CA TYR A 118 -8.94 -11.59 11.57
C TYR A 118 -9.12 -12.96 12.22
N ASN A 119 -10.35 -13.49 12.22
CA ASN A 119 -10.70 -14.79 12.80
C ASN A 119 -10.03 -15.98 12.11
N ARG A 120 -9.59 -15.83 10.85
CA ARG A 120 -8.83 -16.89 10.17
C ARG A 120 -7.39 -16.96 10.63
N SER A 121 -6.76 -15.80 10.81
CA SER A 121 -5.46 -15.64 11.43
C SER A 121 -5.15 -14.15 11.56
N HIS A 122 -4.56 -13.76 12.68
CA HIS A 122 -4.08 -12.39 12.95
C HIS A 122 -2.73 -12.40 13.65
N ILE A 123 -2.04 -11.25 13.68
CA ILE A 123 -0.82 -11.11 14.48
C ILE A 123 -1.18 -11.33 15.95
N LYS A 124 -0.42 -12.19 16.64
CA LYS A 124 -0.69 -12.56 18.03
C LYS A 124 -0.78 -11.32 18.94
N GLY A 125 -1.88 -11.19 19.68
CA GLY A 125 -2.13 -10.05 20.57
C GLY A 125 -2.54 -8.75 19.86
N ALA A 126 -2.77 -8.76 18.55
CA ALA A 126 -3.40 -7.64 17.86
C ALA A 126 -4.87 -7.48 18.28
N ILE A 127 -5.41 -6.28 18.13
CA ILE A 127 -6.86 -6.04 18.23
C ILE A 127 -7.45 -5.81 16.84
N LEU A 128 -8.71 -6.19 16.65
CA LEU A 128 -9.46 -5.91 15.43
C LEU A 128 -10.15 -4.55 15.52
N ILE A 129 -9.82 -3.64 14.60
CA ILE A 129 -10.61 -2.42 14.34
C ILE A 129 -10.63 -2.20 12.82
N PRO A 130 -11.69 -2.60 12.10
CA PRO A 130 -11.75 -2.43 10.65
C PRO A 130 -11.50 -0.98 10.24
N VAL A 131 -10.82 -0.77 9.10
CA VAL A 131 -10.40 0.59 8.67
C VAL A 131 -11.52 1.64 8.65
N LYS A 132 -12.76 1.23 8.39
CA LYS A 132 -13.95 2.12 8.37
C LYS A 132 -14.43 2.53 9.77
N GLU A 133 -13.99 1.83 10.80
CA GLU A 133 -14.43 1.97 12.18
C GLU A 133 -13.38 2.64 13.06
N ILE A 134 -12.17 2.87 12.55
CA ILE A 134 -11.04 3.46 13.30
C ILE A 134 -11.43 4.79 13.97
N GLU A 135 -12.06 5.69 13.22
CA GLU A 135 -12.44 7.01 13.72
C GLU A 135 -13.50 6.94 14.84
N ALA A 136 -14.41 5.98 14.76
CA ALA A 136 -15.43 5.75 15.78
C ALA A 136 -14.92 5.03 17.03
N ASN A 137 -13.69 4.48 16.99
CA ASN A 137 -13.12 3.63 18.04
C ASN A 137 -11.76 4.16 18.54
N LEU A 138 -11.51 5.47 18.42
CA LEU A 138 -10.28 6.10 18.90
C LEU A 138 -10.10 5.95 20.42
N ASP A 139 -11.19 5.80 21.17
CA ASP A 139 -11.17 5.52 22.61
C ASP A 139 -10.52 4.18 22.96
N LYS A 140 -10.52 3.21 22.04
CA LYS A 140 -9.91 1.89 22.22
C LYS A 140 -8.41 1.86 21.91
N ILE A 141 -7.86 2.93 21.32
CA ILE A 141 -6.47 2.99 20.88
C ILE A 141 -5.70 3.96 21.80
N PRO A 142 -4.79 3.48 22.63
CA PRO A 142 -4.08 4.32 23.59
C PRO A 142 -3.01 5.20 22.90
N LYS A 143 -3.00 6.51 23.18
CA LYS A 143 -2.06 7.46 22.54
C LYS A 143 -0.62 7.38 23.09
N ASP A 144 -0.43 6.77 24.25
CA ASP A 144 0.85 6.60 24.92
C ASP A 144 1.64 5.35 24.44
N LYS A 145 1.07 4.54 23.55
CA LYS A 145 1.74 3.38 22.95
C LYS A 145 2.25 3.65 21.53
N ILE A 146 3.14 2.80 21.06
CA ILE A 146 3.45 2.70 19.62
C ILE A 146 2.31 1.96 18.93
N ILE A 147 1.67 2.58 17.96
CA ILE A 147 0.58 1.95 17.21
C ILE A 147 1.10 1.42 15.88
N VAL A 148 0.91 0.12 15.65
CA VAL A 148 1.28 -0.55 14.40
C VAL A 148 0.01 -1.06 13.73
N VAL A 149 -0.42 -0.39 12.67
CA VAL A 149 -1.59 -0.81 11.88
C VAL A 149 -1.15 -1.66 10.70
N TYR A 150 -1.82 -2.79 10.48
CA TYR A 150 -1.50 -3.67 9.36
C TYR A 150 -2.77 -4.16 8.67
N CYS A 151 -2.60 -4.58 7.42
CA CYS A 151 -3.68 -5.19 6.65
C CYS A 151 -3.20 -6.40 5.85
N ASN A 152 -3.90 -6.69 4.75
CA ASN A 152 -3.49 -7.71 3.80
C ASN A 152 -2.22 -7.30 3.03
N GLY A 153 -1.82 -8.13 2.08
CA GLY A 153 -0.63 -7.89 1.29
C GLY A 153 -0.75 -6.90 0.15
N LYS A 154 -0.02 -7.18 -0.93
CA LYS A 154 0.34 -6.22 -1.98
C LYS A 154 -0.84 -5.35 -2.42
N GLY A 155 -0.64 -4.03 -2.36
CA GLY A 155 -1.64 -3.05 -2.80
C GLY A 155 -2.78 -2.81 -1.81
N CYS A 156 -2.75 -3.39 -0.61
CA CYS A 156 -3.71 -3.06 0.43
C CYS A 156 -3.38 -1.69 1.04
N GLU A 157 -4.29 -0.72 0.86
CA GLU A 157 -4.11 0.65 1.38
C GLU A 157 -4.77 0.86 2.75
N LYS A 158 -5.40 -0.18 3.31
CA LYS A 158 -6.16 -0.05 4.57
C LYS A 158 -5.27 0.39 5.73
N SER A 159 -4.05 -0.16 5.84
CA SER A 159 -3.07 0.22 6.88
C SER A 159 -2.66 1.68 6.73
N SER A 160 -2.36 2.13 5.51
CA SER A 160 -2.04 3.52 5.21
C SER A 160 -3.18 4.48 5.57
N LYS A 161 -4.43 4.13 5.23
CA LYS A 161 -5.60 4.95 5.56
C LYS A 161 -5.83 5.03 7.08
N ALA A 162 -5.76 3.90 7.78
CA ALA A 162 -5.88 3.88 9.24
C ALA A 162 -4.77 4.69 9.92
N ALA A 163 -3.52 4.56 9.45
CA ALA A 163 -2.40 5.32 9.98
C ALA A 163 -2.62 6.84 9.83
N LYS A 164 -3.13 7.28 8.66
CA LYS A 164 -3.46 8.70 8.42
C LYS A 164 -4.53 9.22 9.38
N ILE A 165 -5.59 8.44 9.61
CA ILE A 165 -6.66 8.81 10.55
C ILE A 165 -6.10 8.96 11.95
N LEU A 166 -5.25 8.03 12.40
CA LEU A 166 -4.63 8.10 13.72
C LEU A 166 -3.68 9.30 13.85
N VAL A 167 -2.78 9.52 12.89
CA VAL A 167 -1.87 10.68 12.90
C VAL A 167 -2.67 11.99 12.92
N HIS A 168 -3.72 12.09 12.11
CA HIS A 168 -4.63 13.24 12.09
C HIS A 168 -5.27 13.49 13.47
N ASN A 169 -5.64 12.42 14.18
CA ASN A 169 -6.23 12.48 15.52
C ASN A 169 -5.19 12.60 16.66
N GLY A 170 -3.96 13.01 16.34
CA GLY A 170 -2.93 13.35 17.33
C GLY A 170 -2.27 12.14 17.99
N TYR A 171 -2.17 11.02 17.28
CA TYR A 171 -1.38 9.87 17.74
C TYR A 171 0.09 10.10 17.37
N PRO A 172 1.00 10.17 18.37
CA PRO A 172 2.36 10.64 18.13
C PRO A 172 3.28 9.60 17.50
N ARG A 173 2.92 8.31 17.56
CA ARG A 173 3.75 7.18 17.11
C ARG A 173 2.90 6.15 16.40
N VAL A 174 2.74 6.31 15.09
CA VAL A 174 1.91 5.43 14.26
C VAL A 174 2.74 4.93 13.07
N TYR A 175 2.73 3.62 12.87
CA TYR A 175 3.38 2.95 11.75
C TYR A 175 2.36 2.13 10.96
N GLY A 176 2.33 2.30 9.64
CA GLY A 176 1.62 1.39 8.75
C GLY A 176 2.54 0.29 8.26
N VAL A 177 2.10 -0.97 8.32
CA VAL A 177 2.85 -2.09 7.73
C VAL A 177 2.57 -2.13 6.22
N GLY A 178 3.65 -2.08 5.43
CA GLY A 178 3.63 -2.21 3.98
C GLY A 178 3.91 -3.64 3.50
N GLY A 179 4.33 -3.78 2.24
CA GLY A 179 4.72 -5.07 1.67
C GLY A 179 3.54 -6.03 1.50
N LEU A 180 3.72 -7.29 1.92
CA LEU A 180 2.63 -8.28 1.90
C LEU A 180 1.87 -8.36 3.25
N GLY A 181 2.09 -7.40 4.15
CA GLY A 181 1.34 -7.29 5.41
C GLY A 181 1.37 -8.60 6.20
N ILE A 182 0.20 -9.07 6.63
CA ILE A 182 0.09 -10.32 7.38
C ILE A 182 0.54 -11.57 6.61
N TYR A 183 0.49 -11.58 5.27
CA TYR A 183 0.93 -12.76 4.52
C TYR A 183 2.43 -12.98 4.61
N GLU A 184 3.23 -11.92 4.55
CA GLU A 184 4.68 -12.00 4.76
C GLU A 184 5.02 -12.25 6.23
N TRP A 185 4.21 -11.73 7.18
CA TRP A 185 4.36 -12.07 8.59
C TRP A 185 4.23 -13.58 8.84
N ILE A 186 3.21 -14.20 8.25
CA ILE A 186 2.97 -15.65 8.33
C ILE A 186 4.09 -16.43 7.63
N ASP A 187 4.50 -16.02 6.42
CA ASP A 187 5.56 -16.69 5.65
C ASP A 187 6.90 -16.71 6.40
N LYS A 188 7.18 -15.64 7.16
CA LYS A 188 8.37 -15.54 8.02
C LYS A 188 8.27 -16.36 9.31
N GLY A 189 7.12 -16.95 9.60
CA GLY A 189 6.90 -17.73 10.83
C GLY A 189 6.79 -16.86 12.08
N TYR A 190 6.45 -15.58 11.94
CA TYR A 190 6.22 -14.71 13.08
C TYR A 190 4.91 -15.06 13.81
N PRO A 191 4.76 -14.74 15.11
CA PRO A 191 3.65 -15.23 15.92
C PRO A 191 2.26 -14.78 15.44
N VAL A 192 1.32 -15.72 15.36
CA VAL A 192 -0.08 -15.51 14.99
C VAL A 192 -1.03 -16.21 15.94
N GLU A 193 -2.30 -15.81 15.92
CA GLU A 193 -3.45 -16.40 16.62
C GLU A 193 -4.61 -16.70 15.65
#